data_AF-A0A7S4RMT8-F1
#
_entry.id   AF-A0A7S4RMT8-F1
#
_cell.length_a   1.000
_cell.length_b   1.000
_cell.length_c   1.000
_cell.angle_alpha   90.00
_cell.angle_beta   90.00
_cell.angle_gamma   90.00
#
_symmetry.space_group_name_H-M   'P 1'
#
loop_
_entity.id
_entity.type
_entity.pdbx_description
1 polymer ?
#
loop_
_entity_poly.entity_id
_entity_poly.type
_entity_poly.pdbx_seq_one_letter_code
_entity_poly.pdbx_strand_id
1 'polypeptide(L)'
;MSWTDFYNENRSCDYYRPSVMLKATDSSIYLRAVSNTKPYSVGPRLVDECISESDGIWYPDSLKPRMAWKGGPLDWDRHFNEDEFDPFKATDLWSSNYFTERLEDEESKCMNWAMFQPGPQNVCASRGNRPIASQCDKPDWLSKVEFLTFGKLRAYPHMQLRNLCVALTERTLPFSHRAVHCLVRQALYHLGDIGVSGTNDIFFKWKKDIYDSHLLTDEWLAILENFVDDLAESPQKYVAGEILGEMINFFSEWDVTFRDLARRIALSFTKWADDIDSQIDKSKPSDVPVLRSRQVICYRHAMLLFANGTLLKSDVKKVIELTVKSHNLFIDGNNLDEVAALATRCENSISKQLDVILKTIEEDCSILTSTVQKIVQSCSSNLTWKKMTVPSEAVTTCFESVGNDGCIYGINIFSGVVLVDGIPPSHLPAEILNHHLFIRTFGGRDFEVIKKNGQLETVRPVHGKFYSFSIIGSRLIVHETGGSQKNKLELLDS
;
A
#
# COMPACT_ATOMS: atom_id res chain seq x y z
N MET A 1 30.41 30.45 11.38
CA MET A 1 30.69 30.24 9.95
C MET A 1 29.34 30.18 9.26
N SER A 2 29.03 31.11 8.36
CA SER A 2 27.74 31.14 7.67
C SER A 2 27.70 30.06 6.58
N TRP A 3 26.51 29.61 6.19
CA TRP A 3 26.36 28.68 5.05
C TRP A 3 27.02 29.23 3.78
N THR A 4 27.01 30.55 3.61
CA THR A 4 27.68 31.26 2.53
C THR A 4 29.19 31.03 2.53
N ASP A 5 29.84 31.03 3.71
CA ASP A 5 31.28 30.83 3.84
C ASP A 5 31.67 29.39 3.50
N PHE A 6 30.89 28.41 3.96
CA PHE A 6 31.11 26.99 3.69
C PHE A 6 31.03 26.65 2.20
N TYR A 7 30.02 27.17 1.49
CA TYR A 7 29.87 26.92 0.05
C TYR A 7 30.95 27.61 -0.79
N ASN A 8 31.45 28.77 -0.35
CA ASN A 8 32.53 29.47 -1.03
C ASN A 8 33.90 28.79 -0.89
N GLU A 9 34.14 28.09 0.22
CA GLU A 9 35.36 27.30 0.44
C GLU A 9 35.35 25.96 -0.31
N ASN A 10 34.17 25.39 -0.58
CA ASN A 10 34.02 24.05 -1.16
C ASN A 10 33.52 24.03 -2.62
N ARG A 11 33.58 25.17 -3.32
CA ARG A 11 33.16 25.26 -4.74
C ARG A 11 34.15 24.52 -5.66
N SER A 12 33.72 23.41 -6.28
CA SER A 12 34.39 22.91 -7.48
C SER A 12 33.92 23.74 -8.68
N CYS A 13 34.83 24.15 -9.56
CA CYS A 13 34.54 24.91 -10.78
C CYS A 13 33.95 24.01 -11.89
N ASP A 14 33.08 23.06 -11.53
CA ASP A 14 32.36 22.24 -12.48
C ASP A 14 31.02 22.92 -12.76
N TYR A 15 30.99 23.78 -13.78
CA TYR A 15 29.73 24.29 -14.30
C TYR A 15 28.91 23.11 -14.81
N TYR A 16 27.89 22.71 -14.04
CA TYR A 16 26.89 21.76 -14.47
C TYR A 16 26.22 22.30 -15.74
N ARG A 17 26.57 21.70 -16.89
CA ARG A 17 25.78 21.82 -18.12
C ARG A 17 24.79 20.66 -18.12
N PRO A 18 23.50 20.87 -17.82
CA PRO A 18 22.52 19.82 -18.00
C PRO A 18 22.50 19.49 -19.50
N SER A 19 22.88 18.27 -19.86
CA SER A 19 22.71 17.72 -21.21
C SER A 19 21.23 17.43 -21.52
N VAL A 20 20.34 17.62 -20.55
CA VAL A 20 18.91 17.36 -20.66
C VAL A 20 18.17 18.63 -20.22
N MET A 21 17.35 19.20 -21.11
CA MET A 21 16.30 20.13 -20.66
C MET A 21 15.36 19.34 -19.77
N LEU A 22 15.46 19.52 -18.45
CA LEU A 22 14.49 19.01 -17.50
C LEU A 22 13.12 19.62 -17.88
N LYS A 23 12.15 18.75 -18.16
CA LYS A 23 10.77 19.18 -18.39
C LYS A 23 10.25 19.80 -17.09
N ALA A 24 9.48 20.88 -17.20
CA ALA A 24 8.98 21.67 -16.07
C ALA A 24 7.99 20.94 -15.13
N THR A 25 7.89 19.62 -15.22
CA THR A 25 7.04 18.76 -14.40
C THR A 25 7.69 18.33 -13.09
N ASP A 26 9.02 18.41 -13.01
CA ASP A 26 9.75 17.87 -11.87
C ASP A 26 10.10 19.02 -10.92
N SER A 27 9.62 18.94 -9.67
CA SER A 27 9.87 19.91 -8.60
C SER A 27 11.36 20.13 -8.39
N SER A 28 11.90 21.15 -9.05
CA SER A 28 13.32 21.43 -9.14
C SER A 28 13.66 22.69 -8.36
N ILE A 29 14.71 22.58 -7.56
CA ILE A 29 15.30 23.69 -6.80
C ILE A 29 16.40 24.30 -7.67
N TYR A 30 16.35 25.62 -7.88
CA TYR A 30 17.40 26.34 -8.61
C TYR A 30 17.71 27.67 -7.94
N LEU A 31 18.93 28.17 -8.21
CA LEU A 31 19.35 29.51 -7.83
C LEU A 31 19.01 30.49 -8.95
N ARG A 32 18.27 31.55 -8.64
CA ARG A 32 17.89 32.61 -9.57
C ARG A 32 18.35 33.97 -9.06
N ALA A 33 18.79 34.84 -9.96
CA ALA A 33 19.09 36.25 -9.64
C ALA A 33 17.82 37.13 -9.74
N VAL A 34 17.68 38.12 -8.85
CA VAL A 34 16.52 39.04 -8.80
C VAL A 34 16.54 40.13 -9.91
N SER A 35 17.53 40.13 -10.81
CA SER A 35 17.60 41.14 -11.87
C SER A 35 16.84 40.75 -13.13
N ASN A 36 16.01 41.65 -13.65
CA ASN A 36 15.36 41.54 -14.96
C ASN A 36 16.32 41.82 -16.13
N THR A 37 17.54 42.31 -15.87
CA THR A 37 18.57 42.48 -16.90
C THR A 37 19.39 41.21 -17.04
N LYS A 38 19.02 40.36 -18.01
CA LYS A 38 19.97 39.38 -18.55
C LYS A 38 21.11 40.15 -19.21
N PRO A 39 22.38 39.78 -19.00
CA PRO A 39 23.47 40.34 -19.81
C PRO A 39 23.18 40.05 -21.29
N TYR A 40 23.25 41.08 -22.14
CA TYR A 40 23.09 40.91 -23.59
C TYR A 40 24.19 40.03 -24.20
N SER A 41 25.34 39.91 -23.52
CA SER A 41 26.45 39.03 -23.87
C SER A 41 27.14 38.54 -22.60
N VAL A 42 27.42 37.24 -22.51
CA VAL A 42 28.22 36.64 -21.43
C VAL A 42 29.64 36.47 -21.96
N GLY A 43 30.52 37.39 -21.59
CA GLY A 43 31.92 37.40 -22.01
C GLY A 43 32.12 37.55 -23.53
N PRO A 44 33.38 37.62 -23.97
CA PRO A 44 33.74 37.63 -25.39
C PRO A 44 33.51 36.26 -26.02
N ARG A 45 33.21 36.19 -27.33
CA ARG A 45 32.89 34.94 -28.03
C ARG A 45 34.14 34.15 -28.42
N LEU A 46 35.26 34.86 -28.55
CA LEU A 46 36.56 34.33 -28.94
C LEU A 46 37.60 34.80 -27.92
N VAL A 47 38.61 33.97 -27.67
CA VAL A 47 39.69 34.28 -26.72
C VAL A 47 40.45 35.55 -27.13
N ASP A 48 40.52 35.83 -28.44
CA ASP A 48 41.19 37.01 -29.00
C ASP A 48 40.45 38.33 -28.69
N GLU A 49 39.20 38.24 -28.21
CA GLU A 49 38.39 39.39 -27.80
C GLU A 49 38.55 39.72 -26.29
N CYS A 50 39.34 38.94 -25.54
CA CYS A 50 39.65 39.20 -24.14
C CYS A 50 40.89 40.11 -24.03
N ILE A 51 40.70 41.41 -23.76
CA ILE A 51 41.76 42.43 -23.81
C ILE A 51 42.18 42.91 -22.40
N SER A 52 41.46 42.49 -21.37
CA SER A 52 41.70 42.83 -19.97
C SER A 52 41.35 41.66 -19.04
N GLU A 53 41.86 41.68 -17.81
CA GLU A 53 41.50 40.69 -16.77
C GLU A 53 39.99 40.68 -16.42
N SER A 54 39.25 41.74 -16.76
CA SER A 54 37.79 41.82 -16.63
C SER A 54 37.02 41.24 -17.82
N ASP A 55 37.66 40.99 -18.97
CA ASP A 55 37.01 40.47 -20.17
C ASP A 55 36.89 38.95 -20.09
N GLY A 56 35.72 38.48 -19.65
CA GLY A 56 35.41 37.06 -19.52
C GLY A 56 34.96 36.64 -18.12
N ILE A 57 35.10 37.52 -17.13
CA ILE A 57 34.58 37.28 -15.78
C ILE A 57 33.24 38.00 -15.62
N TRP A 58 32.15 37.29 -15.89
CA TRP A 58 30.86 37.75 -15.42
C TRP A 58 30.83 37.59 -13.89
N TYR A 59 30.83 38.70 -13.17
CA TYR A 59 30.66 38.73 -11.72
C TYR A 59 29.16 38.82 -11.39
N PRO A 60 28.51 37.72 -10.95
CA PRO A 60 27.17 37.80 -10.35
C PRO A 60 27.17 38.51 -9.01
N ASP A 61 28.28 39.06 -8.53
CA ASP A 61 28.40 39.67 -7.21
C ASP A 61 27.45 40.87 -7.02
N SER A 62 27.00 41.49 -8.12
CA SER A 62 25.95 42.54 -8.12
C SER A 62 24.52 41.98 -8.11
N LEU A 63 24.36 40.67 -8.37
CA LEU A 63 23.10 39.97 -8.38
C LEU A 63 22.87 39.34 -7.00
N LYS A 64 21.73 39.66 -6.39
CA LYS A 64 21.30 38.95 -5.18
C LYS A 64 20.75 37.58 -5.59
N PRO A 65 21.44 36.45 -5.31
CA PRO A 65 20.87 35.13 -5.56
C PRO A 65 19.69 34.91 -4.61
N ARG A 66 18.65 34.24 -5.11
CA ARG A 66 17.57 33.68 -4.31
C ARG A 66 17.32 32.23 -4.73
N MET A 67 16.91 31.41 -3.79
CA MET A 67 16.34 30.09 -4.12
C MET A 67 14.97 30.31 -4.75
N ALA A 68 14.68 29.55 -5.80
CA ALA A 68 13.37 29.48 -6.42
C ALA A 68 13.02 28.02 -6.69
N TRP A 69 11.74 27.70 -6.56
CA TRP A 69 11.20 26.37 -6.83
C TRP A 69 10.31 26.46 -8.07
N LYS A 70 10.46 25.50 -8.98
CA LYS A 70 9.66 25.39 -10.21
C LYS A 70 9.23 23.94 -10.33
N GLY A 71 8.02 23.75 -10.82
CA GLY A 71 7.42 22.44 -10.88
C GLY A 71 6.81 22.09 -9.52
N GLY A 72 5.53 21.83 -9.57
CA GLY A 72 4.74 21.29 -8.50
C GLY A 72 3.48 20.72 -9.14
N PRO A 73 2.88 19.68 -8.54
CA PRO A 73 1.77 18.96 -9.17
C PRO A 73 0.48 19.80 -9.27
N LEU A 74 0.45 21.06 -8.81
CA LEU A 74 -0.78 21.80 -8.56
C LEU A 74 -0.81 23.17 -9.25
N ASP A 75 -2.01 23.59 -9.62
CA ASP A 75 -2.25 24.86 -10.31
C ASP A 75 -1.90 26.10 -9.46
N TRP A 76 -1.90 25.97 -8.13
CA TRP A 76 -1.56 27.05 -7.19
C TRP A 76 -0.05 27.17 -6.91
N ASP A 77 0.77 26.24 -7.42
CA ASP A 77 2.25 26.36 -7.39
C ASP A 77 2.76 27.50 -8.29
N ARG A 78 1.87 28.21 -8.98
CA ARG A 78 2.21 29.30 -9.93
C ARG A 78 1.92 30.71 -9.40
N HIS A 79 1.66 30.85 -8.09
CA HIS A 79 1.07 32.06 -7.52
C HIS A 79 2.00 33.30 -7.44
N PHE A 80 3.31 33.17 -7.58
CA PHE A 80 4.21 34.34 -7.52
C PHE A 80 4.66 34.87 -8.89
N ASN A 81 4.61 34.00 -9.90
CA ASN A 81 4.73 34.21 -11.35
C ASN A 81 4.48 32.83 -11.98
N GLU A 82 4.05 32.73 -13.25
CA GLU A 82 3.63 31.47 -13.91
C GLU A 82 4.60 30.28 -13.82
N ASP A 83 5.82 30.49 -13.31
CA ASP A 83 6.93 29.54 -13.22
C ASP A 83 7.51 29.31 -11.80
N GLU A 84 7.01 29.95 -10.73
CA GLU A 84 7.66 29.88 -9.39
C GLU A 84 6.71 29.74 -8.18
N PHE A 85 7.08 28.85 -7.24
CA PHE A 85 6.48 28.71 -5.91
C PHE A 85 7.53 28.88 -4.79
N ASP A 86 7.10 29.29 -3.60
CA ASP A 86 7.93 29.40 -2.40
C ASP A 86 7.32 28.54 -1.28
N PRO A 87 7.90 27.36 -0.96
CA PRO A 87 7.36 26.45 0.05
C PRO A 87 7.33 27.06 1.44
N PHE A 88 8.15 28.08 1.72
CA PHE A 88 8.20 28.74 3.01
C PHE A 88 7.14 29.83 3.18
N LYS A 89 6.40 30.15 2.10
CA LYS A 89 5.22 31.03 2.13
C LYS A 89 3.90 30.27 2.07
N ALA A 90 3.94 28.94 2.18
CA ALA A 90 2.72 28.13 2.22
C ALA A 90 1.84 28.60 3.39
N THR A 91 0.58 28.92 3.09
CA THR A 91 -0.40 29.30 4.12
C THR A 91 -1.07 28.08 4.72
N ASP A 92 -1.57 28.19 5.95
CA ASP A 92 -2.38 27.14 6.59
C ASP A 92 -3.54 26.68 5.71
N LEU A 93 -4.16 27.62 4.98
CA LEU A 93 -5.26 27.36 4.05
C LEU A 93 -4.80 26.47 2.88
N TRP A 94 -3.63 26.74 2.31
CA TRP A 94 -3.08 25.96 1.19
C TRP A 94 -2.73 24.55 1.65
N SER A 95 -1.98 24.44 2.76
CA SER A 95 -1.62 23.16 3.35
C SER A 95 -2.85 22.34 3.72
N SER A 96 -3.84 22.97 4.37
CA SER A 96 -5.10 22.30 4.74
C SER A 96 -5.86 21.81 3.50
N ASN A 97 -5.96 22.63 2.45
CA ASN A 97 -6.64 22.23 1.22
C ASN A 97 -5.93 21.08 0.51
N TYR A 98 -4.59 21.07 0.53
CA TYR A 98 -3.79 20.04 -0.13
C TYR A 98 -3.88 18.69 0.56
N PHE A 99 -3.75 18.67 1.89
CA PHE A 99 -3.79 17.44 2.69
C PHE A 99 -5.22 17.00 3.06
N THR A 100 -6.25 17.75 2.61
CA THR A 100 -7.64 17.33 2.72
C THR A 100 -8.01 16.48 1.50
N GLU A 101 -8.24 15.20 1.75
CA GLU A 101 -8.81 14.27 0.77
C GLU A 101 -10.21 14.73 0.37
N ARG A 102 -10.46 14.76 -0.95
CA ARG A 102 -11.74 15.18 -1.52
C ARG A 102 -12.59 13.95 -1.85
N LEU A 103 -13.90 14.11 -1.64
CA LEU A 103 -14.90 13.16 -2.08
C LEU A 103 -15.15 13.43 -3.57
N GLU A 104 -14.67 12.54 -4.42
CA GLU A 104 -14.76 12.65 -5.88
C GLU A 104 -15.97 11.94 -6.48
N ASP A 105 -16.68 11.13 -5.70
CA ASP A 105 -17.91 10.49 -6.15
C ASP A 105 -19.07 11.50 -6.20
N GLU A 106 -19.84 11.50 -7.29
CA GLU A 106 -20.92 12.49 -7.50
C GLU A 106 -21.93 12.50 -6.35
N GLU A 107 -22.21 11.34 -5.76
CA GLU A 107 -23.19 11.20 -4.68
C GLU A 107 -22.71 11.86 -3.37
N SER A 108 -21.40 11.91 -3.11
CA SER A 108 -20.83 12.47 -1.87
C SER A 108 -20.08 13.78 -2.05
N LYS A 109 -19.90 14.30 -3.28
CA LYS A 109 -19.26 15.60 -3.54
C LYS A 109 -19.88 16.74 -2.74
N CYS A 110 -21.20 16.69 -2.52
CA CYS A 110 -21.94 17.65 -1.69
C CYS A 110 -21.45 17.71 -0.22
N MET A 111 -20.75 16.67 0.24
CA MET A 111 -20.23 16.53 1.61
C MET A 111 -18.78 17.02 1.77
N ASN A 112 -18.11 17.49 0.71
CA ASN A 112 -16.71 17.96 0.78
C ASN A 112 -16.46 19.04 1.84
N TRP A 113 -17.48 19.84 2.18
CA TRP A 113 -17.38 20.83 3.25
C TRP A 113 -17.11 20.23 4.65
N ALA A 114 -17.50 18.97 4.87
CA ALA A 114 -17.21 18.25 6.11
C ALA A 114 -15.75 17.79 6.18
N MET A 115 -15.10 17.62 5.03
CA MET A 115 -13.71 17.16 4.90
C MET A 115 -12.71 18.27 5.21
N PHE A 116 -12.99 19.50 4.78
CA PHE A 116 -12.08 20.62 4.96
C PHE A 116 -12.10 21.17 6.39
N GLN A 117 -10.93 21.38 6.99
CA GLN A 117 -10.80 21.87 8.36
C GLN A 117 -9.59 22.83 8.52
N PRO A 118 -9.79 24.16 8.46
CA PRO A 118 -8.72 25.16 8.32
C PRO A 118 -7.93 25.50 9.61
N GLY A 119 -7.87 24.60 10.59
CA GLY A 119 -7.29 24.90 11.91
C GLY A 119 -8.28 25.56 12.89
N PRO A 120 -8.11 25.45 14.22
CA PRO A 120 -9.07 25.95 15.23
C PRO A 120 -9.37 27.44 15.15
N GLN A 121 -8.37 28.26 14.85
CA GLN A 121 -8.50 29.72 14.69
C GLN A 121 -9.45 30.11 13.55
N ASN A 122 -9.65 29.21 12.58
CA ASN A 122 -10.49 29.44 11.41
C ASN A 122 -11.79 28.61 11.43
N VAL A 123 -12.08 27.88 12.51
CA VAL A 123 -13.30 27.07 12.64
C VAL A 123 -14.40 27.88 13.33
N CYS A 124 -15.45 28.20 12.57
CA CYS A 124 -16.62 28.87 13.13
C CYS A 124 -17.47 27.90 13.98
N ALA A 125 -17.93 28.34 15.16
CA ALA A 125 -18.79 27.54 16.04
C ALA A 125 -20.11 27.09 15.37
N SER A 126 -20.58 27.84 14.37
CA SER A 126 -21.78 27.50 13.59
C SER A 126 -21.57 26.32 12.63
N ARG A 127 -20.33 25.84 12.44
CA ARG A 127 -20.03 24.71 11.56
C ARG A 127 -20.82 23.46 11.94
N GLY A 128 -21.01 23.20 13.23
CA GLY A 128 -21.84 22.10 13.71
C GLY A 128 -23.33 22.23 13.37
N ASN A 129 -23.82 23.45 13.11
CA ASN A 129 -25.21 23.70 12.72
C ASN A 129 -25.44 23.56 11.22
N ARG A 130 -24.38 23.50 10.41
CA ARG A 130 -24.48 23.36 8.96
C ARG A 130 -25.34 22.15 8.54
N PRO A 131 -25.09 20.92 9.00
CA PRO A 131 -25.92 19.78 8.61
C PRO A 131 -27.37 19.89 9.12
N ILE A 132 -27.65 20.68 10.16
CA ILE A 132 -29.04 20.96 10.58
C ILE A 132 -29.72 21.91 9.60
N ALA A 133 -29.02 22.95 9.15
CA ALA A 133 -29.53 23.96 8.23
C ALA A 133 -29.65 23.45 6.78
N SER A 134 -28.76 22.55 6.36
CA SER A 134 -28.65 22.05 4.99
C SER A 134 -29.21 20.63 4.82
N GLN A 135 -30.28 20.27 5.54
CA GLN A 135 -30.89 18.94 5.44
C GLN A 135 -31.42 18.61 4.04
N CYS A 136 -31.71 19.63 3.23
CA CYS A 136 -32.06 19.48 1.81
C CYS A 136 -30.90 18.98 0.94
N ASP A 137 -29.66 19.21 1.38
CA ASP A 137 -28.43 18.83 0.65
C ASP A 137 -27.93 17.44 1.07
N LYS A 138 -28.76 16.69 1.80
CA LYS A 138 -28.44 15.35 2.27
C LYS A 138 -28.41 14.38 1.09
N PRO A 139 -27.32 13.62 0.88
CA PRO A 139 -27.29 12.61 -0.17
C PRO A 139 -28.24 11.45 0.13
N ASP A 140 -28.63 10.72 -0.91
CA ASP A 140 -29.63 9.66 -0.81
C ASP A 140 -29.16 8.46 0.00
N TRP A 141 -27.86 8.15 -0.02
CA TRP A 141 -27.26 7.04 0.72
C TRP A 141 -27.17 7.28 2.24
N LEU A 142 -27.45 8.50 2.72
CA LEU A 142 -27.51 8.81 4.16
C LEU A 142 -28.96 8.97 4.63
N SER A 143 -29.29 8.33 5.75
CA SER A 143 -30.45 8.73 6.55
C SER A 143 -30.23 10.11 7.17
N LYS A 144 -31.31 10.72 7.68
CA LYS A 144 -31.22 12.01 8.39
C LYS A 144 -30.27 11.94 9.58
N VAL A 145 -30.30 10.85 10.35
CA VAL A 145 -29.43 10.69 11.52
C VAL A 145 -27.97 10.58 11.07
N GLU A 146 -27.69 9.75 10.07
CA GLU A 146 -26.32 9.55 9.59
C GLU A 146 -25.75 10.83 8.96
N PHE A 147 -26.56 11.65 8.28
CA PHE A 147 -26.14 12.94 7.75
C PHE A 147 -25.75 13.93 8.85
N LEU A 148 -26.54 14.02 9.92
CA LEU A 148 -26.22 14.86 11.06
C LEU A 148 -24.92 14.38 11.73
N THR A 149 -24.75 13.07 11.91
CA THR A 149 -23.53 12.49 12.48
C THR A 149 -22.32 12.75 11.59
N PHE A 150 -22.43 12.52 10.27
CA PHE A 150 -21.36 12.75 9.30
C PHE A 150 -20.88 14.20 9.35
N GLY A 151 -21.82 15.15 9.28
CA GLY A 151 -21.49 16.58 9.32
C GLY A 151 -20.95 17.05 10.66
N LYS A 152 -21.35 16.41 11.77
CA LYS A 152 -20.90 16.75 13.12
C LYS A 152 -19.52 16.16 13.44
N LEU A 153 -19.16 15.00 12.90
CA LEU A 153 -17.98 14.23 13.29
C LEU A 153 -16.73 15.11 13.42
N ARG A 154 -16.47 15.91 12.39
CA ARG A 154 -15.32 16.79 12.30
C ARG A 154 -15.62 18.26 12.58
N ALA A 155 -16.86 18.61 12.92
CA ALA A 155 -17.29 20.00 13.13
C ALA A 155 -16.48 20.73 14.20
N TYR A 156 -16.08 20.01 15.25
CA TYR A 156 -15.35 20.54 16.40
C TYR A 156 -13.99 19.85 16.54
N PRO A 157 -12.87 20.58 16.35
CA PRO A 157 -11.55 19.96 16.23
C PRO A 157 -11.11 19.09 17.41
N HIS A 158 -11.46 19.50 18.63
CA HIS A 158 -11.09 18.80 19.87
C HIS A 158 -12.09 17.73 20.33
N MET A 159 -13.16 17.47 19.56
CA MET A 159 -14.18 16.48 19.90
C MET A 159 -14.27 15.34 18.88
N GLN A 160 -13.39 15.31 17.88
CA GLN A 160 -13.50 14.38 16.76
C GLN A 160 -13.48 12.91 17.21
N LEU A 161 -12.60 12.57 18.17
CA LEU A 161 -12.53 11.21 18.71
C LEU A 161 -13.79 10.87 19.52
N ARG A 162 -14.25 11.76 20.41
CA ARG A 162 -15.50 11.54 21.15
C ARG A 162 -16.71 11.38 20.22
N ASN A 163 -16.81 12.21 19.18
CA ASN A 163 -17.87 12.11 18.20
C ASN A 163 -17.80 10.78 17.43
N LEU A 164 -16.59 10.29 17.13
CA LEU A 164 -16.40 8.99 16.48
C LEU A 164 -16.78 7.84 17.40
N CYS A 165 -16.41 7.93 18.68
CA CYS A 165 -16.82 6.99 19.73
C CYS A 165 -18.35 6.89 19.80
N VAL A 166 -19.05 8.04 19.91
CA VAL A 166 -20.53 8.08 19.87
C VAL A 166 -21.09 7.47 18.58
N ALA A 167 -20.51 7.81 17.42
CA ALA A 167 -20.97 7.29 16.13
C ALA A 167 -20.84 5.76 16.03
N LEU A 168 -19.79 5.19 16.61
CA LEU A 168 -19.61 3.75 16.73
C LEU A 168 -20.62 3.15 17.71
N THR A 169 -20.70 3.65 18.94
CA THR A 169 -21.60 3.14 19.98
C THR A 169 -23.05 3.10 19.50
N GLU A 170 -23.49 4.18 18.85
CA GLU A 170 -24.87 4.32 18.37
C GLU A 170 -25.09 3.74 16.96
N ARG A 171 -24.02 3.28 16.29
CA ARG A 171 -24.04 2.77 14.90
C ARG A 171 -24.69 3.75 13.91
N THR A 172 -24.38 5.04 14.05
CA THR A 172 -25.00 6.13 13.29
C THR A 172 -24.21 6.54 12.05
N LEU A 173 -23.21 5.76 11.62
CA LEU A 173 -22.51 5.94 10.35
C LEU A 173 -22.43 4.62 9.56
N PRO A 174 -22.63 4.65 8.23
CA PRO A 174 -22.46 3.47 7.40
C PRO A 174 -20.97 3.24 7.11
N PHE A 175 -20.28 2.53 8.00
CA PHE A 175 -18.83 2.25 7.89
C PHE A 175 -18.42 1.43 6.65
N SER A 176 -19.37 0.90 5.88
CA SER A 176 -19.09 0.28 4.58
C SER A 176 -18.99 1.30 3.43
N HIS A 177 -19.35 2.57 3.66
CA HIS A 177 -19.33 3.60 2.62
C HIS A 177 -17.96 4.30 2.53
N ARG A 178 -17.40 4.45 1.32
CA ARG A 178 -16.06 5.02 1.11
C ARG A 178 -15.93 6.48 1.56
N ALA A 179 -16.98 7.29 1.44
CA ALA A 179 -16.97 8.66 1.98
C ALA A 179 -16.82 8.70 3.52
N VAL A 180 -17.36 7.70 4.23
CA VAL A 180 -17.18 7.57 5.68
C VAL A 180 -15.74 7.16 6.00
N HIS A 181 -15.11 6.32 5.18
CA HIS A 181 -13.68 5.98 5.34
C HIS A 181 -12.81 7.22 5.25
N CYS A 182 -13.02 8.06 4.23
CA CYS A 182 -12.28 9.31 4.06
C CYS A 182 -12.49 10.22 5.27
N LEU A 183 -13.74 10.36 5.73
CA LEU A 183 -14.08 11.20 6.87
C LEU A 183 -13.40 10.71 8.16
N VAL A 184 -13.40 9.40 8.41
CA VAL A 184 -12.73 8.79 9.58
C VAL A 184 -11.22 8.92 9.47
N ARG A 185 -10.60 8.60 8.33
CA ARG A 185 -9.15 8.77 8.10
C ARG A 185 -8.72 10.19 8.37
N GLN A 186 -9.43 11.17 7.81
CA GLN A 186 -9.15 12.58 8.07
C GLN A 186 -9.39 12.94 9.53
N ALA A 187 -10.40 12.35 10.19
CA ALA A 187 -10.58 12.57 11.62
C ALA A 187 -9.39 12.03 12.41
N LEU A 188 -8.82 10.86 12.09
CA LEU A 188 -7.71 10.25 12.83
C LEU A 188 -6.36 10.90 12.52
N TYR A 189 -6.01 11.06 11.25
CA TYR A 189 -4.67 11.38 10.78
C TYR A 189 -4.42 12.86 10.51
N HIS A 190 -5.47 13.69 10.42
CA HIS A 190 -5.27 15.14 10.34
C HIS A 190 -4.79 15.65 11.71
N LEU A 191 -3.50 16.01 11.77
CA LEU A 191 -2.79 16.37 13.00
C LEU A 191 -3.40 17.58 13.72
N GLY A 192 -3.73 18.62 12.94
CA GLY A 192 -4.21 19.89 13.46
C GLY A 192 -3.13 20.63 14.26
N ASP A 193 -3.56 21.38 15.27
CA ASP A 193 -2.64 22.17 16.09
C ASP A 193 -1.78 21.28 16.99
N ILE A 194 -0.49 21.61 17.02
CA ILE A 194 0.49 21.00 17.90
C ILE A 194 0.69 21.90 19.12
N GLY A 195 0.79 21.29 20.31
CA GLY A 195 1.11 21.95 21.57
C GLY A 195 2.48 21.49 22.08
N VAL A 196 3.07 22.32 22.94
CA VAL A 196 4.30 21.98 23.68
C VAL A 196 3.96 21.99 25.16
N SER A 197 4.26 20.90 25.86
CA SER A 197 4.08 20.80 27.31
C SER A 197 5.15 21.60 28.06
N GLY A 198 4.98 21.77 29.38
CA GLY A 198 6.02 22.40 30.21
C GLY A 198 7.35 21.63 30.25
N THR A 199 7.38 20.38 29.79
CA THR A 199 8.55 19.50 29.69
C THR A 199 9.18 19.49 28.28
N ASN A 200 8.75 20.39 27.37
CA ASN A 200 9.11 20.41 25.94
C ASN A 200 8.61 19.20 25.14
N ASP A 201 7.68 18.40 25.67
CA ASP A 201 7.08 17.31 24.92
C ASP A 201 6.02 17.85 23.95
N ILE A 202 6.05 17.32 22.73
CA ILE A 202 5.14 17.70 21.66
C ILE A 202 3.86 16.84 21.78
N PHE A 203 2.69 17.48 21.70
CA PHE A 203 1.41 16.77 21.73
C PHE A 203 0.40 17.32 20.72
N PHE A 204 -0.54 16.48 20.29
CA PHE A 204 -1.58 16.86 19.34
C PHE A 204 -2.80 17.42 20.06
N LYS A 205 -3.12 18.71 19.88
CA LYS A 205 -4.24 19.35 20.59
C LYS A 205 -5.60 18.77 20.17
N TRP A 206 -5.75 18.34 18.92
CA TRP A 206 -6.99 17.73 18.41
C TRP A 206 -7.20 16.30 18.90
N LYS A 207 -6.13 15.68 19.44
CA LYS A 207 -6.11 14.31 19.95
C LYS A 207 -5.76 14.25 21.43
N LYS A 208 -6.09 15.31 22.17
CA LYS A 208 -5.89 15.36 23.63
C LYS A 208 -6.48 14.15 24.35
N ASP A 209 -7.57 13.63 23.81
CA ASP A 209 -8.34 12.48 24.28
C ASP A 209 -7.53 11.17 24.26
N ILE A 210 -6.48 11.05 23.43
CA ILE A 210 -5.59 9.88 23.41
C ILE A 210 -4.72 9.81 24.67
N TYR A 211 -4.36 10.97 25.23
CA TYR A 211 -3.55 11.03 26.44
C TYR A 211 -4.38 10.83 27.72
N ASP A 212 -5.71 10.71 27.59
CA ASP A 212 -6.61 10.32 28.68
C ASP A 212 -6.76 8.80 28.67
N SER A 213 -6.08 8.13 29.61
CA SER A 213 -6.01 6.67 29.65
C SER A 213 -7.38 6.01 29.77
N HIS A 214 -8.31 6.59 30.56
CA HIS A 214 -9.62 5.98 30.77
C HIS A 214 -10.46 5.98 29.48
N LEU A 215 -10.43 7.09 28.74
CA LEU A 215 -11.17 7.19 27.50
C LEU A 215 -10.61 6.22 26.46
N LEU A 216 -9.28 6.14 26.34
CA LEU A 216 -8.62 5.29 25.35
C LEU A 216 -8.75 3.79 25.65
N THR A 217 -8.61 3.34 26.89
CA THR A 217 -8.51 1.90 27.17
C THR A 217 -9.85 1.21 27.36
N ASP A 218 -10.79 1.78 28.12
CA ASP A 218 -11.96 1.01 28.56
C ASP A 218 -13.14 1.16 27.60
N GLU A 219 -13.42 2.39 27.15
CA GLU A 219 -14.57 2.67 26.28
C GLU A 219 -14.28 2.26 24.82
N TRP A 220 -13.17 2.73 24.26
CA TRP A 220 -12.82 2.46 22.87
C TRP A 220 -12.57 0.98 22.60
N LEU A 221 -11.86 0.28 23.49
CA LEU A 221 -11.60 -1.14 23.32
C LEU A 221 -12.90 -1.94 23.33
N ALA A 222 -13.77 -1.74 24.34
CA ALA A 222 -15.04 -2.44 24.44
C ALA A 222 -15.94 -2.19 23.22
N ILE A 223 -15.97 -0.96 22.70
CA ILE A 223 -16.75 -0.63 21.49
C ILE A 223 -16.18 -1.37 20.28
N LEU A 224 -14.87 -1.27 20.05
CA LEU A 224 -14.23 -1.89 18.88
C LEU A 224 -14.25 -3.42 18.94
N GLU A 225 -14.16 -4.01 20.13
CA GLU A 225 -14.32 -5.46 20.33
C GLU A 225 -15.70 -5.94 19.89
N ASN A 226 -16.77 -5.26 20.32
CA ASN A 226 -18.14 -5.59 19.89
C ASN A 226 -18.29 -5.49 18.36
N PHE A 227 -17.65 -4.51 17.72
CA PHE A 227 -17.66 -4.42 16.25
C PHE A 227 -16.87 -5.54 15.58
N VAL A 228 -15.74 -5.95 16.15
CA VAL A 228 -14.92 -7.04 15.63
C VAL A 228 -15.67 -8.36 15.72
N ASP A 229 -16.37 -8.61 16.82
CA ASP A 229 -17.15 -9.85 17.00
C ASP A 229 -18.32 -9.91 16.01
N ASP A 230 -19.06 -8.80 15.83
CA ASP A 230 -20.09 -8.70 14.79
C ASP A 230 -19.55 -8.90 13.38
N LEU A 231 -18.36 -8.35 13.12
CA LEU A 231 -17.72 -8.45 11.82
C LEU A 231 -17.27 -9.89 11.56
N ALA A 232 -16.72 -10.59 12.57
CA ALA A 232 -16.28 -11.98 12.50
C ALA A 232 -17.39 -12.91 11.98
N GLU A 233 -18.65 -12.63 12.36
CA GLU A 233 -19.84 -13.38 11.94
C GLU A 233 -20.39 -12.97 10.56
N SER A 234 -19.96 -11.83 10.01
CA SER A 234 -20.52 -11.23 8.80
C SER A 234 -19.46 -10.92 7.73
N PRO A 235 -18.94 -11.91 6.98
CA PRO A 235 -17.91 -11.71 5.95
C PRO A 235 -18.30 -10.72 4.84
N GLN A 236 -19.60 -10.51 4.62
CA GLN A 236 -20.13 -9.55 3.64
C GLN A 236 -19.87 -8.09 4.04
N LYS A 237 -19.60 -7.82 5.32
CA LYS A 237 -19.31 -6.48 5.85
C LYS A 237 -17.82 -6.14 5.83
N TYR A 238 -17.00 -6.87 5.07
CA TYR A 238 -15.53 -6.73 5.06
C TYR A 238 -15.05 -5.29 4.80
N VAL A 239 -15.80 -4.49 4.03
CA VAL A 239 -15.48 -3.08 3.77
C VAL A 239 -15.51 -2.24 5.06
N ALA A 240 -16.43 -2.53 5.99
CA ALA A 240 -16.41 -1.89 7.31
C ALA A 240 -15.19 -2.35 8.12
N GLY A 241 -14.79 -3.62 7.97
CA GLY A 241 -13.58 -4.17 8.59
C GLY A 241 -12.29 -3.44 8.20
N GLU A 242 -12.22 -2.87 6.99
CA GLU A 242 -11.07 -2.07 6.55
C GLU A 242 -10.88 -0.83 7.43
N ILE A 243 -11.90 0.03 7.53
CA ILE A 243 -11.77 1.28 8.28
C ILE A 243 -11.68 1.02 9.79
N LEU A 244 -12.39 0.00 10.30
CA LEU A 244 -12.27 -0.43 11.70
C LEU A 244 -10.85 -0.92 11.99
N GLY A 245 -10.26 -1.69 11.07
CA GLY A 245 -8.88 -2.15 11.17
C GLY A 245 -7.86 -1.01 11.18
N GLU A 246 -8.07 0.03 10.37
CA GLU A 246 -7.26 1.25 10.41
C GLU A 246 -7.40 2.00 11.73
N MET A 247 -8.62 2.13 12.26
CA MET A 247 -8.87 2.73 13.58
C MET A 247 -8.15 1.97 14.69
N ILE A 248 -8.25 0.63 14.71
CA ILE A 248 -7.60 -0.21 15.71
C ILE A 248 -6.06 -0.06 15.60
N ASN A 249 -5.50 -0.09 14.39
CA ASN A 249 -4.06 0.09 14.22
C ASN A 249 -3.58 1.48 14.62
N PHE A 250 -4.37 2.52 14.34
CA PHE A 250 -4.10 3.86 14.85
C PHE A 250 -3.98 3.81 16.38
N PHE A 251 -4.99 3.31 17.10
CA PHE A 251 -4.93 3.24 18.56
C PHE A 251 -3.82 2.33 19.11
N SER A 252 -3.36 1.35 18.32
CA SER A 252 -2.27 0.44 18.70
C SER A 252 -0.92 1.11 18.92
N GLU A 253 -0.73 2.33 18.41
CA GLU A 253 0.47 3.14 18.67
C GLU A 253 0.55 3.61 20.14
N TRP A 254 -0.60 3.70 20.82
CA TRP A 254 -0.69 4.17 22.21
C TRP A 254 -0.99 3.07 23.21
N ASP A 255 -1.74 2.03 22.82
CA ASP A 255 -2.00 0.86 23.66
C ASP A 255 -1.91 -0.46 22.87
N VAL A 256 -1.07 -1.37 23.38
CA VAL A 256 -0.81 -2.68 22.82
C VAL A 256 -2.03 -3.61 22.79
N THR A 257 -3.07 -3.36 23.59
CA THR A 257 -4.31 -4.15 23.57
C THR A 257 -5.01 -4.06 22.21
N PHE A 258 -5.05 -2.88 21.59
CA PHE A 258 -5.57 -2.69 20.23
C PHE A 258 -4.76 -3.47 19.20
N ARG A 259 -3.45 -3.61 19.41
CA ARG A 259 -2.59 -4.43 18.53
C ARG A 259 -3.04 -5.89 18.51
N ASP A 260 -3.50 -6.44 19.64
CA ASP A 260 -3.99 -7.82 19.71
C ASP A 260 -5.40 -7.94 19.11
N LEU A 261 -6.23 -6.90 19.27
CA LEU A 261 -7.49 -6.79 18.56
C LEU A 261 -7.31 -6.74 17.03
N ALA A 262 -6.30 -6.01 16.52
CA ALA A 262 -5.95 -5.98 15.10
C ALA A 262 -5.61 -7.38 14.56
N ARG A 263 -4.92 -8.21 15.35
CA ARG A 263 -4.62 -9.61 14.98
C ARG A 263 -5.88 -10.46 14.92
N ARG A 264 -6.83 -10.29 15.85
CA ARG A 264 -8.12 -11.02 15.83
C ARG A 264 -8.89 -10.75 14.54
N ILE A 265 -8.99 -9.49 14.12
CA ILE A 265 -9.66 -9.13 12.86
C ILE A 265 -8.86 -9.64 11.65
N ALA A 266 -7.52 -9.57 11.66
CA ALA A 266 -6.69 -10.11 10.59
C ALA A 266 -6.86 -11.62 10.39
N LEU A 267 -6.99 -12.37 11.50
CA LEU A 267 -7.29 -13.80 11.47
C LEU A 267 -8.67 -14.09 10.89
N SER A 268 -9.65 -13.22 11.14
CA SER A 268 -11.00 -13.34 10.54
C SER A 268 -10.96 -13.15 9.03
N PHE A 269 -10.27 -12.11 8.55
CA PHE A 269 -10.04 -11.91 7.11
C PHE A 269 -9.29 -13.08 6.46
N THR A 270 -8.28 -13.61 7.14
CA THR A 270 -7.51 -14.78 6.66
C THR A 270 -8.42 -16.00 6.54
N LYS A 271 -9.26 -16.26 7.55
CA LYS A 271 -10.22 -17.37 7.54
C LYS A 271 -11.22 -17.22 6.40
N TRP A 272 -11.80 -16.04 6.20
CA TRP A 272 -12.75 -15.83 5.10
C TRP A 272 -12.11 -16.04 3.73
N ALA A 273 -10.84 -15.62 3.57
CA ALA A 273 -10.09 -15.86 2.35
C ALA A 273 -9.83 -17.36 2.13
N ASP A 274 -9.45 -18.10 3.17
CA ASP A 274 -9.26 -19.55 3.08
C ASP A 274 -10.61 -20.28 2.80
N ASP A 275 -11.72 -19.82 3.38
CA ASP A 275 -13.06 -20.37 3.14
C ASP A 275 -13.57 -20.15 1.69
N ILE A 276 -13.00 -19.21 0.94
CA ILE A 276 -13.32 -19.00 -0.48
C ILE A 276 -12.85 -20.17 -1.34
N ASP A 277 -11.76 -20.87 -0.98
CA ASP A 277 -11.31 -22.05 -1.74
C ASP A 277 -12.42 -23.13 -1.80
N SER A 278 -13.12 -23.34 -0.68
CA SER A 278 -14.26 -24.27 -0.60
C SER A 278 -15.48 -23.80 -1.42
N GLN A 279 -15.61 -22.50 -1.66
CA GLN A 279 -16.65 -21.94 -2.52
C GLN A 279 -16.30 -22.12 -4.00
N ILE A 280 -15.03 -21.91 -4.35
CA ILE A 280 -14.51 -22.11 -5.71
C ILE A 280 -14.73 -23.55 -6.17
N ASP A 281 -14.47 -24.53 -5.30
CA ASP A 281 -14.67 -25.96 -5.61
C ASP A 281 -16.11 -26.31 -6.02
N LYS A 282 -17.08 -25.50 -5.62
CA LYS A 282 -18.52 -25.69 -5.90
C LYS A 282 -19.06 -24.74 -6.96
N SER A 283 -18.25 -23.79 -7.43
CA SER A 283 -18.66 -22.71 -8.32
C SER A 283 -18.44 -23.05 -9.79
N LYS A 284 -19.09 -22.31 -10.70
CA LYS A 284 -18.84 -22.44 -12.13
C LYS A 284 -17.49 -21.80 -12.48
N PRO A 285 -16.78 -22.26 -13.52
CA PRO A 285 -15.51 -21.66 -13.95
C PRO A 285 -15.57 -20.14 -14.20
N SER A 286 -16.72 -19.63 -14.66
CA SER A 286 -16.95 -18.18 -14.89
C SER A 286 -16.91 -17.33 -13.62
N ASP A 287 -17.21 -17.91 -12.46
CA ASP A 287 -17.37 -17.19 -11.21
C ASP A 287 -16.06 -17.17 -10.39
N VAL A 288 -15.12 -18.07 -10.74
CA VAL A 288 -13.84 -18.25 -10.05
C VAL A 288 -13.01 -16.97 -10.01
N PRO A 289 -12.84 -16.18 -11.10
CA PRO A 289 -12.02 -14.98 -11.05
C PRO A 289 -12.53 -13.94 -10.04
N VAL A 290 -13.84 -13.72 -9.97
CA VAL A 290 -14.46 -12.78 -9.01
C VAL A 290 -14.24 -13.25 -7.57
N LEU A 291 -14.37 -14.55 -7.31
CA LEU A 291 -14.07 -15.15 -6.01
C LEU A 291 -12.59 -15.00 -5.65
N ARG A 292 -11.67 -15.22 -6.59
CA ARG A 292 -10.22 -15.02 -6.41
C ARG A 292 -9.89 -13.57 -6.11
N SER A 293 -10.49 -12.59 -6.80
CA SER A 293 -10.29 -11.18 -6.47
C SER A 293 -10.71 -10.87 -5.02
N ARG A 294 -11.87 -11.38 -4.57
CA ARG A 294 -12.31 -11.22 -3.18
C ARG A 294 -11.35 -11.88 -2.19
N GLN A 295 -10.82 -13.06 -2.52
CA GLN A 295 -9.82 -13.76 -1.71
C GLN A 295 -8.54 -12.94 -1.54
N VAL A 296 -8.03 -12.37 -2.64
CA VAL A 296 -6.86 -11.47 -2.64
C VAL A 296 -7.11 -10.24 -1.78
N ILE A 297 -8.28 -9.60 -1.93
CA ILE A 297 -8.68 -8.43 -1.12
C ILE A 297 -8.65 -8.77 0.37
N CYS A 298 -9.25 -9.90 0.78
CA CYS A 298 -9.24 -10.34 2.16
C CYS A 298 -7.81 -10.60 2.70
N TYR A 299 -6.95 -11.29 1.94
CA TYR A 299 -5.56 -11.49 2.36
C TYR A 299 -4.79 -10.17 2.51
N ARG A 300 -5.02 -9.19 1.63
CA ARG A 300 -4.36 -7.88 1.70
C ARG A 300 -4.83 -7.06 2.88
N HIS A 301 -6.13 -7.06 3.20
CA HIS A 301 -6.62 -6.43 4.43
C HIS A 301 -6.03 -7.09 5.68
N ALA A 302 -6.00 -8.43 5.74
CA ALA A 302 -5.34 -9.14 6.83
C ALA A 302 -3.87 -8.73 6.97
N MET A 303 -3.16 -8.59 5.86
CA MET A 303 -1.75 -8.20 5.87
C MET A 303 -1.56 -6.77 6.36
N LEU A 304 -2.37 -5.80 5.90
CA LEU A 304 -2.35 -4.43 6.40
C LEU A 304 -2.61 -4.37 7.90
N LEU A 305 -3.52 -5.21 8.41
CA LEU A 305 -3.83 -5.30 9.83
C LEU A 305 -2.64 -5.76 10.67
N PHE A 306 -1.81 -6.69 10.16
CA PHE A 306 -0.57 -7.09 10.83
C PHE A 306 0.55 -6.05 10.67
N ALA A 307 0.70 -5.47 9.48
CA ALA A 307 1.87 -4.67 9.11
C ALA A 307 1.80 -3.19 9.54
N ASN A 308 0.59 -2.64 9.70
CA ASN A 308 0.42 -1.22 10.08
C ASN A 308 0.66 -0.96 11.58
N GLY A 309 0.48 -1.96 12.43
CA GLY A 309 0.82 -1.87 13.86
C GLY A 309 2.26 -2.27 14.14
N THR A 310 2.63 -2.34 15.43
CA THR A 310 3.92 -2.88 15.87
C THR A 310 4.04 -4.35 15.51
N LEU A 311 4.97 -4.69 14.60
CA LEU A 311 5.16 -6.04 14.10
C LEU A 311 5.92 -6.92 15.11
N LEU A 312 5.31 -8.01 15.56
CA LEU A 312 5.99 -9.02 16.39
C LEU A 312 6.68 -10.06 15.50
N LYS A 313 7.71 -10.72 16.03
CA LYS A 313 8.39 -11.82 15.30
C LYS A 313 7.41 -12.92 14.88
N SER A 314 6.40 -13.21 15.70
CA SER A 314 5.34 -14.18 15.38
C SER A 314 4.45 -13.75 14.21
N ASP A 315 4.33 -12.45 13.96
CA ASP A 315 3.49 -11.89 12.89
C ASP A 315 4.21 -11.93 11.53
N VAL A 316 5.55 -11.89 11.52
CA VAL A 316 6.36 -11.87 10.29
C VAL A 316 6.00 -13.01 9.36
N LYS A 317 5.86 -14.23 9.89
CA LYS A 317 5.42 -15.39 9.12
C LYS A 317 4.06 -15.13 8.46
N LYS A 318 3.11 -14.54 9.18
CA LYS A 318 1.77 -14.23 8.64
C LYS A 318 1.81 -13.17 7.57
N VAL A 319 2.59 -12.10 7.76
CA VAL A 319 2.76 -11.07 6.74
C VAL A 319 3.29 -11.69 5.45
N ILE A 320 4.37 -12.48 5.51
CA ILE A 320 4.97 -13.09 4.31
C ILE A 320 4.01 -14.12 3.68
N GLU A 321 3.37 -14.98 4.48
CA GLU A 321 2.36 -15.93 3.99
C GLU A 321 1.24 -15.21 3.22
N LEU A 322 0.70 -14.12 3.77
CA LEU A 322 -0.38 -13.34 3.18
C LEU A 322 0.08 -12.59 1.92
N THR A 323 1.27 -12.00 1.93
CA THR A 323 1.87 -11.33 0.76
C THR A 323 2.00 -12.32 -0.39
N VAL A 324 2.61 -13.48 -0.14
CA VAL A 324 2.84 -14.53 -1.14
C VAL A 324 1.52 -15.10 -1.65
N LYS A 325 0.58 -15.45 -0.76
CA LYS A 325 -0.76 -15.92 -1.16
C LYS A 325 -1.47 -14.88 -2.05
N SER A 326 -1.49 -13.62 -1.63
CA SER A 326 -2.20 -12.57 -2.37
C SER A 326 -1.58 -12.22 -3.73
N HIS A 327 -0.28 -12.52 -3.93
CA HIS A 327 0.43 -12.27 -5.18
C HIS A 327 0.23 -13.39 -6.21
N ASN A 328 0.26 -14.65 -5.75
CA ASN A 328 0.30 -15.81 -6.65
C ASN A 328 -1.10 -16.35 -7.00
N LEU A 329 -2.18 -15.71 -6.53
CA LEU A 329 -3.53 -16.03 -6.96
C LEU A 329 -3.85 -15.35 -8.29
N PHE A 330 -4.30 -16.13 -9.26
CA PHE A 330 -4.76 -15.63 -10.55
C PHE A 330 -6.12 -14.94 -10.38
N ILE A 331 -6.17 -13.68 -10.79
CA ILE A 331 -7.35 -12.84 -10.74
C ILE A 331 -7.66 -12.32 -12.14
N ASP A 332 -8.95 -12.15 -12.42
CA ASP A 332 -9.46 -11.49 -13.62
C ASP A 332 -10.78 -10.78 -13.25
N GLY A 333 -11.16 -9.77 -14.00
CA GLY A 333 -12.44 -9.06 -13.87
C GLY A 333 -12.37 -7.65 -13.28
N ASN A 334 -13.50 -7.18 -12.75
CA ASN A 334 -13.76 -5.75 -12.50
C ASN A 334 -13.10 -5.17 -11.24
N ASN A 335 -12.45 -5.98 -10.40
CA ASN A 335 -11.88 -5.55 -9.13
C ASN A 335 -10.36 -5.26 -9.20
N LEU A 336 -9.78 -5.23 -10.40
CA LEU A 336 -8.32 -5.08 -10.58
C LEU A 336 -7.79 -3.77 -10.01
N ASP A 337 -8.53 -2.67 -10.12
CA ASP A 337 -8.12 -1.36 -9.60
C ASP A 337 -8.05 -1.35 -8.07
N GLU A 338 -9.05 -1.94 -7.39
CA GLU A 338 -9.06 -2.07 -5.93
C GLU A 338 -7.90 -2.96 -5.46
N VAL A 339 -7.68 -4.08 -6.15
CA VAL A 339 -6.55 -4.96 -5.87
C VAL A 339 -5.24 -4.19 -6.04
N ALA A 340 -5.03 -3.49 -7.16
CA ALA A 340 -3.81 -2.71 -7.39
C ALA A 340 -3.58 -1.65 -6.31
N ALA A 341 -4.62 -0.88 -5.96
CA ALA A 341 -4.54 0.12 -4.88
C ALA A 341 -4.17 -0.51 -3.53
N LEU A 342 -4.74 -1.67 -3.19
CA LEU A 342 -4.38 -2.41 -1.99
C LEU A 342 -2.93 -2.93 -2.04
N ALA A 343 -2.43 -3.38 -3.21
CA ALA A 343 -1.03 -3.79 -3.37
C ALA A 343 -0.07 -2.67 -2.99
N THR A 344 -0.30 -1.47 -3.52
CA THR A 344 0.56 -0.30 -3.21
C THR A 344 0.54 0.05 -1.72
N ARG A 345 -0.63 -0.04 -1.07
CA ARG A 345 -0.75 0.19 0.38
C ARG A 345 0.03 -0.88 1.16
N CYS A 346 -0.14 -2.13 0.79
CA CYS A 346 0.56 -3.29 1.33
C CYS A 346 2.09 -3.17 1.23
N GLU A 347 2.60 -2.80 0.06
CA GLU A 347 4.03 -2.56 -0.19
C GLU A 347 4.57 -1.42 0.68
N ASN A 348 3.84 -0.31 0.80
CA ASN A 348 4.20 0.80 1.68
C ASN A 348 4.28 0.34 3.15
N SER A 349 3.32 -0.45 3.62
CA SER A 349 3.32 -0.98 5.00
C SER A 349 4.48 -1.94 5.25
N ILE A 350 4.77 -2.86 4.31
CA ILE A 350 5.93 -3.77 4.42
C ILE A 350 7.23 -2.99 4.39
N SER A 351 7.35 -1.98 3.51
CA SER A 351 8.58 -1.17 3.39
C SER A 351 8.97 -0.51 4.71
N LYS A 352 8.00 -0.06 5.50
CA LYS A 352 8.23 0.55 6.81
C LYS A 352 8.76 -0.44 7.85
N GLN A 353 8.51 -1.73 7.67
CA GLN A 353 8.84 -2.81 8.61
C GLN A 353 9.94 -3.74 8.08
N LEU A 354 10.58 -3.39 6.96
CA LEU A 354 11.42 -4.31 6.21
C LEU A 354 12.62 -4.83 7.02
N ASP A 355 13.22 -3.97 7.85
CA ASP A 355 14.36 -4.35 8.71
C ASP A 355 13.97 -5.44 9.73
N VAL A 356 12.80 -5.30 10.35
CA VAL A 356 12.28 -6.28 11.32
C VAL A 356 11.99 -7.61 10.64
N ILE A 357 11.39 -7.55 9.44
CA ILE A 357 11.06 -8.73 8.64
C ILE A 357 12.34 -9.47 8.23
N LEU A 358 13.30 -8.76 7.64
CA LEU A 358 14.56 -9.34 7.16
C LEU A 358 15.34 -9.98 8.31
N LYS A 359 15.48 -9.27 9.43
CA LYS A 359 16.15 -9.79 10.62
C LYS A 359 15.49 -11.07 11.13
N THR A 360 14.16 -11.11 11.17
CA THR A 360 13.41 -12.29 11.65
C THR A 360 13.58 -13.49 10.72
N ILE A 361 13.62 -13.28 9.40
CA ILE A 361 13.86 -14.36 8.43
C ILE A 361 15.29 -14.88 8.50
N GLU A 362 16.27 -13.99 8.70
CA GLU A 362 17.67 -14.39 8.86
C GLU A 362 17.88 -15.21 10.14
N GLU A 363 17.09 -14.96 11.18
CA GLU A 363 17.05 -15.77 12.40
C GLU A 363 16.28 -17.10 12.21
N ASP A 364 15.21 -17.12 11.41
CA ASP A 364 14.39 -18.31 11.12
C ASP A 364 14.00 -18.41 9.63
N CYS A 365 14.88 -19.03 8.84
CA CYS A 365 14.62 -19.27 7.41
C CYS A 365 13.54 -20.33 7.14
N SER A 366 13.08 -21.09 8.15
CA SER A 366 12.04 -22.11 7.95
C SER A 366 10.69 -21.49 7.52
N ILE A 367 10.49 -20.21 7.87
CA ILE A 367 9.37 -19.39 7.42
C ILE A 367 9.26 -19.40 5.90
N LEU A 368 10.37 -19.26 5.18
CA LEU A 368 10.41 -19.22 3.72
C LEU A 368 9.96 -20.55 3.11
N THR A 369 10.47 -21.67 3.60
CA THR A 369 10.05 -23.01 3.13
C THR A 369 8.56 -23.22 3.34
N SER A 370 8.08 -22.94 4.56
CA SER A 370 6.66 -23.13 4.88
C SER A 370 5.74 -22.22 4.06
N THR A 371 6.23 -21.05 3.65
CA THR A 371 5.49 -20.10 2.81
C THR A 371 5.48 -20.53 1.35
N VAL A 372 6.61 -20.92 0.78
CA VAL A 372 6.68 -21.44 -0.60
C VAL A 372 5.80 -22.67 -0.76
N GLN A 373 5.76 -23.55 0.25
CA GLN A 373 4.87 -24.72 0.26
C GLN A 373 3.38 -24.38 0.23
N LYS A 374 2.96 -23.16 0.60
CA LYS A 374 1.57 -22.72 0.44
C LYS A 374 1.19 -22.48 -1.02
N ILE A 375 2.17 -22.18 -1.88
CA ILE A 375 1.97 -21.98 -3.31
C ILE A 375 2.30 -23.26 -4.06
N VAL A 376 3.47 -23.85 -3.80
CA VAL A 376 3.99 -25.04 -4.47
C VAL A 376 4.05 -26.20 -3.46
N GLN A 377 2.97 -26.98 -3.37
CA GLN A 377 2.87 -28.06 -2.38
C GLN A 377 3.85 -29.22 -2.63
N SER A 378 4.38 -29.34 -3.86
CA SER A 378 5.43 -30.32 -4.19
C SER A 378 6.85 -29.88 -3.79
N CYS A 379 7.00 -28.69 -3.18
CA CYS A 379 8.28 -28.15 -2.73
C CYS A 379 8.89 -28.97 -1.57
N SER A 380 10.21 -29.19 -1.65
CA SER A 380 10.99 -29.91 -0.62
C SER A 380 10.82 -29.28 0.77
N SER A 381 10.60 -30.11 1.80
CA SER A 381 10.47 -29.63 3.19
C SER A 381 11.79 -29.19 3.82
N ASN A 382 12.92 -29.61 3.25
CA ASN A 382 14.25 -29.28 3.75
C ASN A 382 14.95 -28.42 2.69
N LEU A 383 14.88 -27.11 2.85
CA LEU A 383 15.54 -26.11 2.00
C LEU A 383 16.49 -25.28 2.84
N THR A 384 17.68 -25.03 2.29
CA THR A 384 18.68 -24.13 2.86
C THR A 384 18.64 -22.83 2.09
N TRP A 385 18.04 -21.80 2.68
CA TRP A 385 17.85 -20.51 2.02
C TRP A 385 19.10 -19.66 2.08
N LYS A 386 19.38 -18.99 0.97
CA LYS A 386 20.43 -17.99 0.84
C LYS A 386 19.82 -16.68 0.40
N LYS A 387 20.17 -15.59 1.08
CA LYS A 387 19.80 -14.24 0.65
C LYS A 387 20.56 -13.85 -0.60
N MET A 388 19.84 -13.33 -1.59
CA MET A 388 20.43 -12.85 -2.83
C MET A 388 21.21 -11.56 -2.58
N THR A 389 22.43 -11.49 -3.08
CA THR A 389 23.24 -10.27 -3.06
C THR A 389 23.40 -9.76 -4.48
N VAL A 390 23.20 -8.45 -4.67
CA VAL A 390 23.57 -7.78 -5.92
C VAL A 390 25.03 -7.34 -5.86
N PRO A 391 25.71 -7.13 -7.01
CA PRO A 391 27.13 -6.75 -7.04
C PRO A 391 27.49 -5.48 -6.25
N SER A 392 26.51 -4.62 -5.97
CA SER A 392 26.67 -3.41 -5.15
C SER A 392 26.54 -3.65 -3.64
N GLU A 393 26.47 -4.91 -3.20
CA GLU A 393 26.19 -5.31 -1.80
C GLU A 393 24.86 -4.77 -1.24
N ALA A 394 23.98 -4.26 -2.09
CA ALA A 394 22.70 -3.75 -1.62
C ALA A 394 21.83 -4.87 -1.04
N VAL A 395 21.17 -4.56 0.08
CA VAL A 395 20.26 -5.46 0.76
C VAL A 395 19.08 -5.77 -0.16
N THR A 396 18.92 -7.03 -0.53
CA THR A 396 17.75 -7.48 -1.31
C THR A 396 16.69 -8.11 -0.41
N THR A 397 15.48 -8.20 -0.95
CA THR A 397 14.35 -8.92 -0.35
C THR A 397 14.15 -10.30 -1.01
N CYS A 398 15.15 -10.77 -1.75
CA CYS A 398 15.08 -12.00 -2.52
C CYS A 398 15.91 -13.11 -1.85
N PHE A 399 15.35 -14.31 -1.81
CA PHE A 399 15.99 -15.50 -1.27
C PHE A 399 15.90 -16.64 -2.27
N GLU A 400 16.94 -17.47 -2.33
CA GLU A 400 17.00 -18.64 -3.19
C GLU A 400 17.39 -19.90 -2.39
N SER A 401 16.96 -21.07 -2.87
CA SER A 401 17.39 -22.36 -2.34
C SER A 401 17.36 -23.44 -3.43
N VAL A 402 18.15 -24.49 -3.27
CA VAL A 402 18.14 -25.66 -4.16
C VAL A 402 17.51 -26.83 -3.42
N GLY A 403 16.44 -27.38 -3.97
CA GLY A 403 15.76 -28.54 -3.42
C GLY A 403 16.48 -29.86 -3.73
N ASN A 404 16.16 -30.89 -2.95
CA ASN A 404 16.66 -32.25 -3.19
C ASN A 404 16.15 -32.88 -4.50
N ASP A 405 15.14 -32.26 -5.11
CA ASP A 405 14.61 -32.59 -6.44
C ASP A 405 15.40 -31.94 -7.59
N GLY A 406 16.44 -31.16 -7.27
CA GLY A 406 17.28 -30.46 -8.23
C GLY A 406 16.72 -29.12 -8.69
N CYS A 407 15.52 -28.73 -8.23
CA CYS A 407 14.89 -27.47 -8.60
C CYS A 407 15.43 -26.30 -7.76
N ILE A 408 15.50 -25.13 -8.39
CA ILE A 408 15.84 -23.87 -7.74
C ILE A 408 14.55 -23.16 -7.34
N TYR A 409 14.39 -22.91 -6.05
CA TYR A 409 13.27 -22.17 -5.48
C TYR A 409 13.69 -20.74 -5.18
N GLY A 410 12.90 -19.77 -5.63
CA GLY A 410 13.10 -18.36 -5.37
C GLY A 410 11.88 -17.74 -4.69
N ILE A 411 12.11 -16.79 -3.79
CA ILE A 411 11.04 -16.01 -3.16
C ILE A 411 11.48 -14.56 -2.98
N ASN A 412 10.63 -13.61 -3.37
CA ASN A 412 10.75 -12.21 -2.98
C ASN A 412 9.72 -11.93 -1.88
N ILE A 413 10.19 -11.68 -0.66
CA ILE A 413 9.32 -11.49 0.50
C ILE A 413 8.57 -10.15 0.49
N PHE A 414 9.05 -9.19 -0.30
CA PHE A 414 8.45 -7.86 -0.42
C PHE A 414 7.29 -7.88 -1.41
N SER A 415 7.53 -8.40 -2.63
CA SER A 415 6.49 -8.46 -3.66
C SER A 415 5.60 -9.69 -3.55
N GLY A 416 6.04 -10.75 -2.86
CA GLY A 416 5.35 -12.04 -2.77
C GLY A 416 5.61 -12.99 -3.94
N VAL A 417 6.46 -12.61 -4.89
CA VAL A 417 6.80 -13.46 -6.06
C VAL A 417 7.46 -14.75 -5.58
N VAL A 418 6.95 -15.89 -6.06
CA VAL A 418 7.58 -17.21 -5.89
C VAL A 418 7.99 -17.75 -7.25
N LEU A 419 9.19 -18.31 -7.34
CA LEU A 419 9.77 -18.87 -8.55
C LEU A 419 10.19 -20.32 -8.35
N VAL A 420 10.01 -21.14 -9.38
CA VAL A 420 10.60 -22.47 -9.51
C VAL A 420 11.37 -22.50 -10.83
N ASP A 421 12.67 -22.80 -10.75
CA ASP A 421 13.61 -22.76 -11.88
C ASP A 421 13.56 -21.42 -12.66
N GLY A 422 13.40 -20.32 -11.91
CA GLY A 422 13.35 -18.96 -12.45
C GLY A 422 12.01 -18.54 -13.04
N ILE A 423 10.97 -19.37 -12.96
CA ILE A 423 9.65 -19.13 -13.58
C ILE A 423 8.58 -19.12 -12.48
N PRO A 424 7.67 -18.13 -12.47
CA PRO A 424 6.55 -18.13 -11.53
C PRO A 424 5.51 -19.21 -11.89
N PRO A 425 4.66 -19.62 -10.93
CA PRO A 425 3.46 -20.39 -11.25
C PRO A 425 2.65 -19.74 -12.37
N SER A 426 2.05 -20.56 -13.22
CA SER A 426 1.31 -20.11 -14.41
C SER A 426 0.14 -21.04 -14.71
N HIS A 427 -0.67 -20.66 -15.71
CA HIS A 427 -1.73 -21.52 -16.25
C HIS A 427 -1.16 -22.53 -17.25
N LEU A 428 -1.94 -23.58 -17.53
CA LEU A 428 -1.62 -24.45 -18.65
C LEU A 428 -1.73 -23.68 -19.98
N PRO A 429 -0.79 -23.88 -20.93
CA PRO A 429 -0.89 -23.28 -22.25
C PRO A 429 -2.13 -23.79 -23.00
N ALA A 430 -2.68 -22.96 -23.89
CA ALA A 430 -3.86 -23.27 -24.69
C ALA A 430 -3.70 -24.57 -25.51
N GLU A 431 -2.47 -24.90 -25.91
CA GLU A 431 -2.12 -26.15 -26.61
C GLU A 431 -2.45 -27.41 -25.78
N ILE A 432 -2.32 -27.34 -24.45
CA ILE A 432 -2.66 -28.44 -23.54
C ILE A 432 -4.17 -28.39 -23.22
N LEU A 433 -4.69 -27.21 -22.89
CA LEU A 433 -6.10 -27.04 -22.52
C LEU A 433 -7.07 -27.47 -23.64
N ASN A 434 -6.69 -27.25 -24.90
CA ASN A 434 -7.50 -27.61 -26.07
C ASN A 434 -7.23 -29.03 -26.60
N HIS A 435 -6.28 -29.76 -26.00
CA HIS A 435 -5.93 -31.11 -26.46
C HIS A 435 -7.04 -32.11 -26.10
N HIS A 436 -7.40 -33.02 -27.01
CA HIS A 436 -8.54 -33.94 -26.81
C HIS A 436 -8.36 -34.83 -25.57
N LEU A 437 -7.16 -35.37 -25.34
CA LEU A 437 -6.83 -36.16 -24.14
C LEU A 437 -7.04 -35.36 -22.85
N PHE A 438 -6.71 -34.06 -22.84
CA PHE A 438 -6.89 -33.20 -21.68
C PHE A 438 -8.38 -32.96 -21.43
N ILE A 439 -9.12 -32.52 -22.45
CA ILE A 439 -10.56 -32.25 -22.35
C ILE A 439 -11.32 -33.50 -21.90
N ARG A 440 -10.95 -34.67 -22.44
CA ARG A 440 -11.56 -35.96 -22.06
C ARG A 440 -11.35 -36.28 -20.57
N THR A 441 -10.16 -35.99 -20.04
CA THR A 441 -9.76 -36.42 -18.69
C THR A 441 -10.14 -35.40 -17.62
N PHE A 442 -9.95 -34.12 -17.90
CA PHE A 442 -10.08 -33.03 -16.94
C PHE A 442 -11.21 -32.03 -17.30
N GLY A 443 -11.87 -32.20 -18.45
CA GLY A 443 -12.90 -31.28 -18.92
C GLY A 443 -12.31 -29.91 -19.27
N GLY A 444 -13.03 -28.85 -18.90
CA GLY A 444 -12.58 -27.46 -19.04
C GLY A 444 -11.87 -26.91 -17.81
N ARG A 445 -11.27 -27.75 -16.97
CA ARG A 445 -10.52 -27.28 -15.80
C ARG A 445 -9.19 -26.68 -16.24
N ASP A 446 -8.84 -25.57 -15.62
CA ASP A 446 -7.52 -24.95 -15.79
C ASP A 446 -6.74 -25.11 -14.48
N PHE A 447 -5.54 -25.68 -14.59
CA PHE A 447 -4.69 -25.97 -13.45
C PHE A 447 -3.58 -24.93 -13.34
N GLU A 448 -3.34 -24.47 -12.12
CA GLU A 448 -2.13 -23.73 -11.77
C GLU A 448 -0.96 -24.72 -11.79
N VAL A 449 0.08 -24.41 -12.57
CA VAL A 449 1.24 -25.26 -12.82
C VAL A 449 2.56 -24.52 -12.62
N ILE A 450 3.60 -25.28 -12.27
CA ILE A 450 5.00 -24.85 -12.28
C ILE A 450 5.77 -25.62 -13.35
N LYS A 451 6.84 -25.03 -13.89
CA LYS A 451 7.77 -25.76 -14.75
C LYS A 451 8.78 -26.50 -13.88
N LYS A 452 8.78 -27.83 -13.97
CA LYS A 452 9.65 -28.71 -13.20
C LYS A 452 10.28 -29.75 -14.13
N ASN A 453 11.61 -29.77 -14.22
CA ASN A 453 12.36 -30.71 -15.09
C ASN A 453 11.85 -30.73 -16.55
N GLY A 454 11.48 -29.56 -17.10
CA GLY A 454 10.97 -29.44 -18.47
C GLY A 454 9.51 -29.86 -18.67
N GLN A 455 8.80 -30.27 -17.62
CA GLN A 455 7.36 -30.60 -17.64
C GLN A 455 6.58 -29.53 -16.86
N LEU A 456 5.30 -29.36 -17.16
CA LEU A 456 4.40 -28.51 -16.37
C LEU A 456 3.74 -29.39 -15.31
N GLU A 457 4.00 -29.15 -14.03
CA GLU A 457 3.43 -29.92 -12.91
C GLU A 457 2.42 -29.07 -12.15
N THR A 458 1.28 -29.65 -11.76
CA THR A 458 0.27 -28.97 -10.92
C THR A 458 0.89 -28.50 -9.60
N VAL A 459 0.62 -27.26 -9.18
CA VAL A 459 1.18 -26.71 -7.92
C VAL A 459 0.60 -27.35 -6.66
N ARG A 460 -0.59 -27.93 -6.78
CA ARG A 460 -1.34 -28.60 -5.71
C ARG A 460 -1.87 -29.95 -6.18
N PRO A 461 -2.05 -30.92 -5.28
CA PRO A 461 -2.60 -32.20 -5.64
C PRO A 461 -4.07 -32.07 -6.04
N VAL A 462 -4.43 -32.64 -7.19
CA VAL A 462 -5.80 -32.76 -7.68
C VAL A 462 -6.27 -34.17 -7.33
N HIS A 463 -7.33 -34.30 -6.52
CA HIS A 463 -7.79 -35.59 -5.98
C HIS A 463 -6.66 -36.41 -5.29
N GLY A 464 -5.73 -35.72 -4.61
CA GLY A 464 -4.63 -36.35 -3.87
C GLY A 464 -3.41 -36.74 -4.74
N LYS A 465 -3.38 -36.33 -6.02
CA LYS A 465 -2.33 -36.66 -6.98
C LYS A 465 -1.77 -35.42 -7.65
N PHE A 466 -0.48 -35.43 -7.97
CA PHE A 466 0.12 -34.42 -8.83
C PHE A 466 0.05 -34.89 -10.29
N TYR A 467 -0.20 -33.95 -11.20
CA TYR A 467 -0.21 -34.21 -12.63
C TYR A 467 0.89 -33.41 -13.31
N SER A 468 1.63 -34.06 -14.19
CA SER A 468 2.65 -33.42 -15.03
C SER A 468 2.30 -33.56 -16.50
N PHE A 469 2.45 -32.47 -17.25
CA PHE A 469 2.07 -32.34 -18.64
C PHE A 469 3.29 -32.01 -19.49
N SER A 470 3.42 -32.66 -20.64
CA SER A 470 4.43 -32.36 -21.64
C SER A 470 3.92 -32.65 -23.03
N ILE A 471 4.29 -31.82 -24.00
CA ILE A 471 3.98 -32.02 -25.41
C ILE A 471 5.26 -32.49 -26.11
N ILE A 472 5.17 -33.63 -26.80
CA ILE A 472 6.23 -34.13 -27.67
C ILE A 472 5.65 -34.28 -29.08
N GLY A 473 6.05 -33.39 -29.99
CA GLY A 473 5.41 -33.28 -31.31
C GLY A 473 3.97 -32.79 -31.16
N SER A 474 3.00 -33.60 -31.60
CA SER A 474 1.55 -33.33 -31.42
C SER A 474 0.91 -34.16 -30.31
N ARG A 475 1.68 -34.97 -29.57
CA ARG A 475 1.15 -35.86 -28.52
C ARG A 475 1.29 -35.18 -27.16
N LEU A 476 0.18 -35.02 -26.46
CA LEU A 476 0.16 -34.72 -25.03
C LEU A 476 0.49 -35.99 -24.23
N ILE A 477 1.49 -35.88 -23.37
CA ILE A 477 1.84 -36.89 -22.36
C ILE A 477 1.47 -36.32 -21.00
N VAL A 478 0.59 -37.04 -20.29
CA VAL A 478 0.20 -36.69 -18.92
C VAL A 478 0.65 -37.80 -17.99
N HIS A 479 1.42 -37.45 -16.97
CA HIS A 479 1.79 -38.38 -15.92
C HIS A 479 1.15 -38.01 -14.59
N GLU A 480 0.65 -39.02 -13.90
CA GLU A 480 0.19 -38.95 -12.52
C GLU A 480 1.29 -39.44 -11.56
N THR A 481 1.53 -38.68 -10.50
CA THR A 481 2.41 -39.05 -9.37
C THR A 481 1.64 -39.02 -8.05
N GLY A 482 1.71 -40.12 -7.29
CA GLY A 482 1.06 -40.26 -5.99
C GLY A 482 1.90 -39.69 -4.84
N GLY A 483 1.26 -39.06 -3.86
CA GLY A 483 1.92 -38.38 -2.72
C GLY A 483 2.71 -39.27 -1.75
N SER A 484 2.79 -40.58 -1.94
CA SER A 484 3.52 -41.50 -1.05
C SER A 484 4.19 -42.70 -1.74
N GLN A 485 3.94 -42.94 -3.04
CA GLN A 485 4.62 -43.98 -3.81
C GLN A 485 5.12 -43.38 -5.14
N LYS A 486 6.41 -43.62 -5.45
CA LYS A 486 7.12 -43.23 -6.68
C LYS A 486 6.56 -43.88 -7.97
N ASN A 487 5.32 -44.34 -8.00
CA ASN A 487 4.72 -44.90 -9.21
C ASN A 487 4.22 -43.74 -10.07
N LYS A 488 4.91 -43.52 -11.19
CA LYS A 488 4.54 -42.58 -12.25
C LYS A 488 3.67 -43.34 -13.25
N LEU A 489 2.40 -42.96 -13.36
CA LEU A 489 1.45 -43.56 -14.32
C LEU A 489 1.26 -42.61 -15.50
N GLU A 490 1.34 -43.13 -16.73
CA GLU A 490 1.01 -42.36 -17.94
C GLU A 490 -0.47 -42.57 -18.29
N LEU A 491 -1.20 -41.47 -18.52
CA LEU A 491 -2.55 -41.52 -19.04
C LEU A 491 -2.50 -41.86 -20.53
N LEU A 492 -3.08 -43.01 -20.91
CA LEU A 492 -3.09 -43.49 -22.29
C LEU A 492 -4.29 -42.96 -23.07
N ASP A 493 -4.04 -42.66 -24.34
CA ASP A 493 -5.05 -42.30 -25.31
C ASP A 493 -5.70 -43.58 -25.86
N SER A 494 -6.79 -44.04 -25.23
CA SER A 494 -7.58 -45.19 -25.68
C SER A 494 -8.73 -44.81 -26.60
#